data_AF-A0A5B2TUB9-F1
#
_entry.id   AF-A0A5B2TUB9-F1
#
_cell.length_a   1.000
_cell.length_b   1.000
_cell.length_c   1.000
_cell.angle_alpha   90.00
_cell.angle_beta   90.00
_cell.angle_gamma   90.00
#
_symmetry.space_group_name_H-M   'P 1'
#
loop_
_entity.id
_entity.type
_entity.pdbx_description
1 polymer ?
#
loop_
_entity_poly.entity_id
_entity_poly.type
_entity_poly.pdbx_seq_one_letter_code
_entity_poly.pdbx_strand_id
1 'polypeptide(L)'
;MAQLQAESKQSYLKRSLAVFDLTLLGIGAIIGTGIIVLTGEAAAGTEHAMGAGPALTISFVITGLACLFAALCYAEFASMIPVSGSAYTYAYNSFG
;
A
#
# COMPACT_ATOMS: atom_id res chain seq x y z
N MET A 1 1.16 -17.27 -15.40
CA MET A 1 2.52 -16.66 -15.33
C MET A 1 3.12 -16.32 -16.70
N ALA A 2 3.17 -17.24 -17.68
CA ALA A 2 3.83 -16.99 -18.98
C ALA A 2 3.21 -15.86 -19.83
N GLN A 3 1.88 -15.69 -19.84
CA GLN A 3 1.21 -14.62 -20.61
C GLN A 3 1.41 -13.22 -20.02
N LEU A 4 1.31 -13.05 -18.69
CA LEU A 4 1.57 -11.77 -18.02
C LEU A 4 3.03 -11.32 -18.14
N GLN A 5 3.98 -12.26 -18.09
CA GLN A 5 5.39 -11.94 -18.34
C GLN A 5 5.65 -11.56 -19.80
N ALA A 6 4.97 -12.20 -20.75
CA ALA A 6 5.06 -11.84 -22.18
C ALA A 6 4.50 -10.44 -22.46
N GLU A 7 3.37 -10.08 -21.84
CA GLU A 7 2.77 -8.74 -21.96
C GLU A 7 3.65 -7.67 -21.31
N SER A 8 4.19 -7.92 -20.10
CA SER A 8 5.14 -7.03 -19.45
C SER A 8 6.42 -6.82 -20.28
N LYS A 9 6.83 -7.82 -21.08
CA LYS A 9 7.99 -7.75 -21.97
C LYS A 9 7.70 -6.99 -23.28
N GLN A 10 6.43 -6.80 -23.64
CA GLN A 10 5.99 -5.94 -24.76
C GLN A 10 5.83 -4.46 -24.38
N SER A 11 6.06 -4.08 -23.12
CA SER A 11 5.98 -2.67 -22.72
C SER A 11 6.99 -1.82 -23.49
N TYR A 12 6.50 -0.81 -24.21
CA TYR A 12 7.31 0.16 -24.96
C TYR A 12 8.02 1.18 -24.07
N LEU A 13 7.86 1.09 -22.74
CA LEU A 13 8.39 2.04 -21.78
C LEU A 13 9.82 1.67 -21.36
N LYS A 14 10.71 2.67 -21.40
CA LYS A 14 12.08 2.52 -20.88
C LYS A 14 12.04 2.44 -19.35
N ARG A 15 12.66 1.42 -18.78
CA ARG A 15 12.84 1.30 -17.32
C ARG A 15 13.79 2.41 -16.84
N SER A 16 13.25 3.50 -16.30
CA SER A 16 14.01 4.64 -15.78
C SER A 16 13.84 4.89 -14.29
N LEU A 17 12.85 4.27 -13.65
CA LEU A 17 12.59 4.43 -12.21
C LEU A 17 13.64 3.69 -11.38
N ALA A 18 14.38 4.43 -10.57
CA ALA A 18 15.28 3.88 -9.56
C ALA A 18 14.51 3.54 -8.28
N VAL A 19 15.16 2.80 -7.36
CA VAL A 19 14.58 2.41 -6.06
C VAL A 19 14.11 3.64 -5.27
N PHE A 20 14.86 4.74 -5.37
CA PHE A 20 14.51 6.00 -4.72
C PHE A 20 13.24 6.63 -5.29
N ASP A 21 13.09 6.65 -6.61
CA ASP A 21 11.87 7.15 -7.27
C ASP A 21 10.65 6.30 -6.91
N LEU A 22 10.81 4.98 -6.85
CA LEU A 22 9.76 4.05 -6.43
C LEU A 22 9.35 4.26 -4.96
N THR A 23 10.31 4.57 -4.09
CA THR A 23 10.04 4.84 -2.67
C THR A 23 9.30 6.17 -2.50
N LEU A 24 9.75 7.22 -3.20
CA LEU A 24 9.07 8.52 -3.22
C LEU A 24 7.66 8.41 -3.79
N LEU A 25 7.46 7.62 -4.85
CA LEU A 25 6.15 7.32 -5.41
C LEU A 25 5.23 6.67 -4.36
N GLY A 26 5.76 5.69 -3.60
CA GLY A 26 5.03 5.05 -2.50
C GLY A 26 4.65 6.03 -1.39
N ILE A 27 5.58 6.86 -0.93
CA ILE A 27 5.32 7.88 0.11
C ILE A 27 4.25 8.85 -0.38
N GLY A 28 4.36 9.34 -1.61
CA GLY A 28 3.38 10.25 -2.21
C GLY A 28 1.99 9.62 -2.37
N ALA A 29 1.91 8.31 -2.58
CA ALA A 29 0.64 7.59 -2.63
C ALA A 29 0.01 7.35 -1.24
N ILE A 30 0.82 7.26 -0.18
CA ILE A 30 0.35 7.00 1.20
C ILE A 30 -0.07 8.29 1.91
N ILE A 31 0.69 9.37 1.74
CA ILE A 31 0.42 10.65 2.41
C ILE A 31 -0.64 11.43 1.62
N GLY A 32 -1.86 11.48 2.15
CA GLY A 32 -2.99 12.17 1.54
C GLY A 32 -3.94 12.82 2.55
N THR A 33 -5.20 12.98 2.19
CA THR A 33 -6.23 13.61 3.04
C THR A 33 -6.45 12.85 4.35
N GLY A 34 -6.17 11.55 4.38
CA GLY A 34 -6.32 10.69 5.56
C GLY A 34 -5.61 11.22 6.81
N ILE A 35 -4.34 11.64 6.69
CA ILE A 35 -3.58 12.08 7.87
C ILE A 35 -4.04 13.42 8.41
N ILE A 36 -4.65 14.28 7.58
CA ILE A 36 -5.07 15.64 7.98
C ILE A 36 -6.53 15.66 8.44
N VAL A 37 -7.42 14.92 7.78
CA VAL A 37 -8.87 14.95 8.04
C VAL A 37 -9.27 13.82 9.00
N LEU A 38 -8.96 12.56 8.64
CA LEU A 38 -9.40 11.40 9.43
C LEU A 38 -8.72 11.35 10.81
N THR A 39 -7.52 11.89 10.97
CA THR A 39 -6.87 11.98 12.29
C THR A 39 -7.67 12.86 13.26
N GLY A 40 -8.28 13.95 12.76
CA GLY A 40 -9.13 14.83 13.57
C GLY A 40 -10.42 14.12 13.99
N GLU A 41 -11.06 13.42 13.05
CA GLU A 41 -12.25 12.59 13.31
C GLU A 41 -11.94 11.43 14.27
N ALA A 42 -10.79 10.77 14.11
CA ALA A 42 -10.35 9.70 15.00
C ALA A 42 -9.99 10.20 16.40
N ALA A 43 -9.51 11.44 16.54
CA ALA A 43 -9.21 12.05 17.84
C ALA A 43 -10.49 12.48 18.56
N ALA A 44 -11.36 13.24 17.88
CA ALA A 44 -12.57 13.82 18.46
C ALA A 44 -13.73 12.81 18.60
N GLY A 45 -13.73 11.78 17.76
CA GLY A 45 -14.84 10.85 17.62
C GLY A 45 -15.84 11.33 16.57
N THR A 46 -16.48 10.37 15.91
CA THR A 46 -17.58 10.62 14.97
C THR A 46 -18.88 10.14 15.58
N GLU A 47 -20.01 10.50 14.98
CA GLU A 47 -21.34 10.04 15.42
C GLU A 47 -21.45 8.50 15.52
N HIS A 48 -20.61 7.77 14.76
CA HIS A 48 -20.59 6.31 14.69
C HIS A 48 -19.46 5.66 15.53
N ALA A 49 -18.50 6.44 16.06
CA ALA A 49 -17.33 5.88 16.74
C ALA A 49 -16.79 6.79 17.84
N MET A 50 -16.49 6.19 18.99
CA MET A 50 -15.85 6.89 20.10
C MET A 50 -14.46 7.36 19.69
N GLY A 51 -14.16 8.64 19.94
CA GLY A 51 -12.85 9.21 19.66
C GLY A 51 -11.76 8.58 20.54
N ALA A 52 -10.59 8.35 19.96
CA ALA A 52 -9.43 7.83 20.69
C ALA A 52 -8.82 8.89 21.64
N GLY A 53 -9.13 10.18 21.45
CA GLY A 53 -8.61 11.27 22.27
C GLY A 53 -7.07 11.29 22.31
N PRO A 54 -6.44 11.55 23.48
CA PRO A 54 -4.98 11.57 23.62
C PRO A 54 -4.31 10.21 23.31
N ALA A 55 -5.06 9.11 23.36
CA ALA A 55 -4.55 7.77 23.07
C ALA A 55 -4.40 7.49 21.56
N LEU A 56 -4.76 8.44 20.69
CA LEU A 56 -4.64 8.33 19.24
C LEU A 56 -3.24 7.89 18.78
N THR A 57 -2.19 8.38 19.44
CA THR A 57 -0.81 7.98 19.13
C THR A 57 -0.59 6.47 19.31
N ILE A 58 -1.17 5.87 20.35
CA ILE A 58 -1.09 4.42 20.59
C ILE A 58 -1.83 3.66 19.47
N SER A 59 -3.00 4.16 19.06
CA SER A 59 -3.74 3.59 17.93
C SER A 59 -2.92 3.60 16.63
N PHE A 60 -2.24 4.72 16.32
CA PHE A 60 -1.35 4.80 15.15
C PHE A 60 -0.17 3.83 15.22
N VAL A 61 0.40 3.59 16.40
CA VAL A 61 1.50 2.62 16.56
C VAL A 61 1.00 1.20 16.25
N ILE A 62 -0.17 0.82 16.78
CA ILE A 62 -0.75 -0.51 16.53
C ILE A 62 -1.12 -0.67 15.05
N THR A 63 -1.76 0.33 14.45
CA THR A 63 -2.08 0.33 13.02
C THR A 63 -0.81 0.25 12.17
N GLY A 64 0.23 1.00 12.52
CA GLY A 64 1.52 0.97 11.82
C GLY A 64 2.15 -0.43 11.84
N LEU A 65 2.07 -1.13 12.99
CA LEU A 65 2.55 -2.50 13.09
C LEU A 65 1.73 -3.46 12.19
N ALA A 66 0.40 -3.33 12.18
CA ALA A 66 -0.45 -4.12 11.29
C ALA A 66 -0.15 -3.85 9.80
N CYS A 67 0.04 -2.59 9.42
CA CYS A 67 0.44 -2.19 8.07
C CYS A 67 1.81 -2.75 7.69
N LEU A 68 2.76 -2.85 8.64
CA LEU A 68 4.08 -3.42 8.38
C LEU A 68 4.00 -4.91 8.02
N PHE A 69 3.21 -5.70 8.74
CA PHE A 69 2.98 -7.10 8.38
C PHE A 69 2.35 -7.24 6.99
N ALA A 70 1.34 -6.41 6.68
CA ALA A 70 0.73 -6.40 5.35
C ALA A 70 1.74 -6.00 4.25
N ALA A 71 2.57 -4.99 4.50
CA ALA A 71 3.59 -4.53 3.57
C ALA A 71 4.64 -5.61 3.29
N LEU A 72 5.03 -6.41 4.29
CA LEU A 72 5.94 -7.55 4.10
C LEU A 72 5.34 -8.61 3.18
N CYS A 73 4.06 -8.97 3.38
CA CYS A 73 3.38 -9.89 2.47
C CYS A 73 3.31 -9.35 1.03
N TYR A 74 3.00 -8.05 0.86
CA TYR A 74 3.01 -7.42 -0.47
C TYR A 74 4.42 -7.35 -1.09
N ALA A 75 5.47 -7.13 -0.29
CA ALA A 75 6.86 -7.13 -0.77
C ALA A 75 7.29 -8.53 -1.26
N GLU A 76 6.83 -9.58 -0.59
CA GLU A 76 7.05 -10.97 -1.02
C GLU A 76 6.36 -11.26 -2.37
N PHE A 77 5.09 -10.86 -2.53
CA PHE A 77 4.37 -10.98 -3.80
C PHE A 77 5.00 -10.15 -4.93
N ALA A 78 5.42 -8.92 -4.65
CA ALA A 78 6.08 -8.05 -5.62
C ALA A 78 7.43 -8.62 -6.10
N SER A 79 8.14 -9.35 -5.22
CA SER A 79 9.40 -10.03 -5.57
C SER A 79 9.18 -11.29 -6.40
N MET A 80 8.11 -12.05 -6.14
CA MET A 80 7.78 -13.26 -6.91
C MET A 80 7.17 -12.96 -8.28
N ILE A 81 6.41 -11.87 -8.42
CA ILE A 81 5.65 -11.55 -9.64
C ILE A 81 6.05 -10.14 -10.12
N PRO A 82 7.17 -10.00 -10.85
CA PRO A 82 7.70 -8.71 -11.31
C PRO A 82 6.96 -8.20 -12.55
N VAL A 83 5.64 -8.12 -12.48
CA VAL A 83 4.76 -7.57 -13.51
C VAL A 83 4.09 -6.31 -12.97
N SER A 84 3.77 -5.37 -13.86
CA SER A 84 3.03 -4.16 -13.48
C SER A 84 1.59 -4.55 -13.13
N GLY A 85 1.31 -4.74 -11.84
CA GLY A 85 0.02 -5.21 -11.34
C GLY A 85 -0.21 -4.76 -9.89
N SER A 86 -1.47 -4.80 -9.46
CA SER A 86 -1.88 -4.48 -8.09
C SER A 86 -2.54 -5.73 -7.46
N ALA A 87 -3.23 -5.56 -6.33
CA ALA A 87 -3.87 -6.65 -5.57
C ALA A 87 -4.70 -7.62 -6.45
N TYR A 88 -5.38 -7.10 -7.48
CA TYR A 88 -6.15 -7.90 -8.43
C TYR A 88 -5.29 -8.94 -9.18
N THR A 89 -4.12 -8.53 -9.67
CA THR A 89 -3.18 -9.40 -10.38
C THR A 89 -2.60 -10.47 -9.45
N TYR A 90 -2.34 -10.13 -8.19
CA TYR A 90 -1.85 -11.08 -7.18
C TYR A 90 -2.93 -12.08 -6.74
N ALA A 91 -4.17 -11.63 -6.59
CA ALA A 91 -5.31 -12.47 -6.25
C ALA A 91 -5.64 -13.47 -7.38
N TYR A 92 -5.69 -13.01 -8.63
CA TYR A 92 -5.90 -13.89 -9.79
C TYR A 92 -4.80 -14.95 -9.92
N ASN A 93 -3.55 -14.60 -9.61
CA ASN A 93 -2.45 -15.57 -9.66
C ASN A 93 -2.45 -16.56 -8.48
N SER A 94 -3.05 -16.21 -7.34
CA SER A 94 -3.06 -17.08 -6.15
C SER A 94 -4.31 -17.94 -6.03
N PHE A 95 -5.48 -17.42 -6.42
CA PHE A 95 -6.77 -18.10 -6.26
C PHE A 95 -7.38 -18.63 -7.57
N GLY A 96 -6.88 -18.19 -8.74
CA GLY A 96 -7.35 -18.63 -10.06
C GLY A 96 -8.36 -17.69 -10.71
#